data_AF-A0A3A8ZUY6-F1
#
_entry.id   AF-A0A3A8ZUY6-F1
#
_cell.length_a   1.000
_cell.length_b   1.000
_cell.length_c   1.000
_cell.angle_alpha   90.00
_cell.angle_beta   90.00
_cell.angle_gamma   90.00
#
_symmetry.space_group_name_H-M   'P 1'
#
loop_
_entity.id
_entity.type
_entity.pdbx_description
1 polymer ?
#
loop_
_entity_poly.entity_id
_entity_poly.type
_entity_poly.pdbx_seq_one_letter_code
_entity_poly.pdbx_strand_id
1 'polypeptide(L)'
;MDDYDRIGKERCLMTLGEKIYILRTEHGLSQEAFGESLGVSRQSVSKWETNQSVPELDKIVAICDLFGVTTDYLLRDNMEMGVREQVEPASYVAGHGGYSSQKLHYEYKSKKMIGNLPLIHIHFGLGLYRAKGVIAIGNIAEGALAVGFLAVGGLPIGLISVGLFAFAVLAVGILAFGSFAFGVITAGAVSVGIFSMGALSFGQFAFGAYARGAQVAVGDVARGNIALGYSQALGNYTEVTNRQPFDYENACRLIDEHVSPYWGFFKTWAKNMVKLF
;
A
#
# COMPACT_ATOMS: atom_id res chain seq x y z
N MET A 1 41.60 -37.46 6.69
CA MET A 1 41.02 -36.39 7.53
C MET A 1 41.68 -35.05 7.22
N ASP A 2 41.29 -34.29 6.20
CA ASP A 2 40.56 -34.62 4.98
C ASP A 2 40.92 -33.55 3.95
N ASP A 3 40.96 -33.98 2.70
CA ASP A 3 41.18 -33.25 1.45
C ASP A 3 40.22 -32.04 1.23
N TYR A 4 39.37 -31.77 2.22
CA TYR A 4 38.37 -30.70 2.24
C TYR A 4 38.98 -29.29 2.31
N ASP A 5 40.18 -29.15 2.87
CA ASP A 5 40.82 -27.84 3.06
C ASP A 5 41.55 -27.32 1.80
N ARG A 6 41.75 -28.19 0.79
CA ARG A 6 42.29 -27.78 -0.53
C ARG A 6 41.21 -27.47 -1.56
N ILE A 7 40.00 -27.99 -1.41
CA ILE A 7 38.93 -27.88 -2.42
C ILE A 7 38.02 -26.64 -2.16
N GLY A 8 38.11 -25.99 -0.99
CA GLY A 8 37.32 -24.80 -0.66
C GLY A 8 37.93 -23.44 -0.99
N LYS A 9 39.16 -23.39 -1.53
CA LYS A 9 39.92 -22.14 -1.76
C LYS A 9 40.19 -21.82 -3.24
N GLU A 10 39.29 -22.25 -4.11
CA GLU A 10 39.03 -21.62 -5.41
C GLU A 10 37.58 -21.14 -5.43
N ARG A 11 37.24 -20.23 -4.51
CA ARG A 11 36.10 -19.34 -4.75
C ARG A 11 36.46 -18.52 -5.97
N CYS A 12 35.71 -18.72 -7.04
CA CYS A 12 35.81 -18.03 -8.33
C CYS A 12 35.83 -16.51 -8.09
N LEU A 13 37.02 -15.92 -7.95
CA LEU A 13 37.21 -14.48 -7.86
C LEU A 13 37.00 -13.93 -9.26
N MET A 14 36.01 -13.05 -9.42
CA MET A 14 35.81 -12.36 -10.69
C MET A 14 36.74 -11.14 -10.75
N THR A 15 37.62 -11.16 -11.75
CA THR A 15 38.49 -10.05 -12.10
C THR A 15 37.69 -8.86 -12.63
N LEU A 16 38.31 -7.67 -12.60
CA LEU A 16 37.75 -6.45 -13.21
C LEU A 16 37.35 -6.67 -14.67
N GLY A 17 38.20 -7.34 -15.47
CA GLY A 17 37.92 -7.62 -16.87
C GLY A 17 36.68 -8.49 -17.08
N GLU A 18 36.50 -9.52 -16.26
CA GLU A 18 35.33 -10.40 -16.30
C GLU A 18 34.05 -9.65 -15.94
N LYS A 19 34.09 -8.76 -14.97
CA LYS A 19 32.94 -7.92 -14.61
C LYS A 19 32.56 -6.96 -15.73
N ILE A 20 33.54 -6.35 -16.39
CA ILE A 20 33.29 -5.48 -17.55
C ILE A 20 32.65 -6.29 -18.70
N TYR A 21 33.16 -7.50 -18.96
CA TYR A 21 32.61 -8.41 -19.97
C TYR A 21 31.15 -8.79 -19.66
N ILE A 22 30.86 -9.18 -18.41
CA ILE A 22 29.50 -9.56 -17.98
C ILE A 22 28.56 -8.37 -18.17
N LEU A 23 28.90 -7.19 -17.62
CA LEU A 23 28.06 -6.00 -17.74
C LEU A 23 27.79 -5.63 -19.20
N ARG A 24 28.81 -5.69 -20.06
CA ARG A 24 28.65 -5.40 -21.49
C ARG A 24 27.72 -6.40 -22.18
N THR A 25 27.89 -7.70 -21.92
CA THR A 25 27.13 -8.76 -22.58
C THR A 25 25.68 -8.85 -22.09
N GLU A 26 25.42 -8.63 -20.80
CA GLU A 26 24.06 -8.55 -20.25
C GLU A 26 23.26 -7.40 -20.86
N HIS A 27 23.92 -6.31 -21.23
CA HIS A 27 23.32 -5.17 -21.92
C HIS A 27 23.34 -5.29 -23.45
N GLY A 28 23.76 -6.44 -23.99
CA GLY A 28 23.72 -6.73 -25.43
C GLY A 28 24.66 -5.89 -26.29
N LEU A 29 25.69 -5.26 -25.70
CA LEU A 29 26.60 -4.36 -26.41
C LEU A 29 27.76 -5.13 -27.06
N SER A 30 28.16 -4.75 -28.28
CA SER A 30 29.42 -5.22 -28.88
C SER A 30 30.61 -4.46 -28.27
N GLN A 31 31.83 -5.00 -28.38
CA GLN A 31 33.04 -4.31 -27.87
C GLN A 31 33.27 -2.96 -28.58
N GLU A 32 32.88 -2.87 -29.85
CA GLU A 32 32.92 -1.65 -30.65
C GLU A 32 31.94 -0.62 -30.11
N ALA A 33 30.68 -1.00 -29.92
CA ALA A 33 29.63 -0.10 -29.41
C ALA A 33 29.92 0.38 -27.98
N PHE A 34 30.44 -0.50 -27.13
CA PHE A 34 30.87 -0.16 -25.78
C PHE A 34 32.13 0.72 -25.75
N GLY A 35 33.05 0.50 -26.69
CA GLY A 35 34.19 1.40 -26.87
C GLY A 35 33.75 2.79 -27.29
N GLU A 36 32.82 2.89 -28.25
CA GLU A 36 32.27 4.15 -28.74
C GLU A 36 31.56 4.94 -27.62
N SER A 37 30.77 4.29 -26.77
CA SER A 37 30.09 4.94 -25.65
C SER A 37 31.05 5.49 -24.58
N LEU A 38 32.27 4.95 -24.49
CA LEU A 38 33.30 5.37 -23.55
C LEU A 38 34.38 6.24 -24.21
N GLY A 39 34.29 6.50 -25.51
CA GLY A 39 35.29 7.25 -26.28
C GLY A 39 36.64 6.54 -26.40
N VAL A 40 36.66 5.21 -26.45
CA VAL A 40 37.87 4.38 -26.58
C VAL A 40 37.76 3.40 -27.75
N SER A 41 38.90 2.87 -28.19
CA SER A 41 38.91 1.86 -29.26
C SER A 41 38.39 0.50 -28.75
N ARG A 42 37.77 -0.28 -29.64
CA ARG A 42 37.44 -1.70 -29.41
C ARG A 42 38.62 -2.51 -28.86
N GLN A 43 39.84 -2.22 -29.33
CA GLN A 43 41.06 -2.88 -28.86
C GLN A 43 41.33 -2.61 -27.37
N SER A 44 40.99 -1.42 -26.88
CA SER A 44 41.14 -1.05 -25.45
C SER A 44 40.17 -1.86 -24.59
N VAL A 45 38.90 -1.95 -25.01
CA VAL A 45 37.89 -2.80 -24.37
C VAL A 45 38.32 -4.26 -24.33
N SER A 46 38.82 -4.81 -25.45
CA SER A 46 39.30 -6.19 -25.49
C SER A 46 40.45 -6.45 -24.52
N LYS A 47 41.35 -5.48 -24.31
CA LYS A 47 42.45 -5.60 -23.35
C LYS A 47 41.96 -5.51 -21.90
N TRP A 48 40.93 -4.71 -21.63
CA TRP A 48 40.30 -4.65 -20.30
C TRP A 48 39.63 -5.98 -19.96
N GLU A 49 38.81 -6.51 -20.87
CA GLU A 49 38.08 -7.77 -20.65
C GLU A 49 38.98 -9.00 -20.51
N THR A 50 40.20 -8.93 -21.06
CA THR A 50 41.21 -9.99 -20.96
C THR A 50 42.26 -9.71 -19.89
N ASN A 51 42.05 -8.72 -19.02
CA ASN A 51 42.97 -8.30 -17.95
C ASN A 51 44.39 -7.93 -18.42
N GLN A 52 44.58 -7.58 -19.70
CA GLN A 52 45.86 -7.15 -20.27
C GLN A 52 46.17 -5.68 -19.96
N SER A 53 45.15 -4.88 -19.68
CA SER A 53 45.29 -3.50 -19.20
C SER A 53 44.12 -3.12 -18.30
N VAL A 54 44.29 -2.09 -17.49
CA VAL A 54 43.23 -1.56 -16.62
C VAL A 54 42.67 -0.29 -17.25
N PRO A 55 41.33 -0.06 -17.24
CA PRO A 55 40.75 1.20 -17.67
C PRO A 55 41.26 2.36 -16.80
N GLU A 56 41.40 3.54 -17.39
CA GLU A 56 41.73 4.76 -16.64
C GLU A 56 40.58 5.14 -15.67
N LEU A 57 40.88 5.96 -14.67
CA LEU A 57 39.92 6.29 -13.61
C LEU A 57 38.63 6.92 -14.16
N ASP A 58 38.75 7.79 -15.17
CA ASP A 58 37.60 8.39 -15.85
C ASP A 58 36.75 7.33 -16.56
N LYS A 59 37.37 6.29 -17.13
CA LYS A 59 36.67 5.16 -17.77
C LYS A 59 36.02 4.25 -16.76
N ILE A 60 36.64 4.00 -15.62
CA ILE A 60 36.05 3.24 -14.50
C ILE A 60 34.75 3.93 -14.04
N VAL A 61 34.79 5.25 -13.84
CA VAL A 61 33.60 6.04 -13.47
C VAL A 61 32.54 5.99 -14.58
N ALA A 62 32.94 6.17 -15.84
CA ALA A 62 32.02 6.10 -16.97
C ALA A 62 31.35 4.73 -17.13
N ILE A 63 32.05 3.63 -16.83
CA ILE A 63 31.49 2.26 -16.79
C ILE A 63 30.48 2.12 -15.66
N CYS A 64 30.81 2.62 -14.46
CA CYS A 64 29.90 2.65 -13.32
C CYS A 64 28.61 3.41 -13.63
N ASP A 65 28.71 4.59 -14.26
CA ASP A 65 27.55 5.41 -14.64
C ASP A 65 26.74 4.76 -15.78
N LEU A 66 27.40 4.14 -16.76
CA LEU A 66 26.75 3.49 -17.90
C LEU A 66 25.89 2.29 -17.48
N PHE A 67 26.35 1.53 -16.49
CA PHE A 67 25.67 0.31 -16.01
C PHE A 67 24.99 0.45 -14.65
N GLY A 68 25.07 1.62 -14.00
CA GLY A 68 24.47 1.87 -12.69
C GLY A 68 25.06 1.04 -11.56
N VAL A 69 26.36 0.70 -11.64
CA VAL A 69 27.07 -0.12 -10.63
C VAL A 69 28.01 0.72 -9.79
N THR A 70 28.31 0.29 -8.56
CA THR A 70 29.27 0.99 -7.71
C THR A 70 30.71 0.70 -8.14
N THR A 71 31.62 1.64 -7.87
CA THR A 71 33.06 1.42 -8.07
C THR A 71 33.59 0.29 -7.19
N ASP A 72 33.00 0.09 -6.02
CA ASP A 72 33.31 -1.02 -5.10
C ASP A 72 33.05 -2.38 -5.78
N TYR A 73 31.89 -2.53 -6.42
CA TYR A 73 31.55 -3.72 -7.20
C TYR A 73 32.53 -3.94 -8.34
N LEU A 74 32.90 -2.88 -9.07
CA LEU A 74 33.76 -2.98 -10.23
C LEU A 74 35.22 -3.34 -9.85
N LEU A 75 35.74 -2.78 -8.75
CA LEU A 75 37.17 -2.87 -8.39
C LEU A 75 37.53 -3.93 -7.35
N ARG A 76 36.59 -4.46 -6.54
CA ARG A 76 36.92 -5.43 -5.47
C ARG A 76 36.68 -6.86 -5.91
N ASP A 77 37.63 -7.74 -5.70
CA ASP A 77 37.57 -9.15 -6.18
C ASP A 77 36.56 -10.05 -5.41
N ASN A 78 35.77 -9.48 -4.50
CA ASN A 78 34.93 -10.24 -3.58
C ASN A 78 33.54 -10.51 -4.17
N MET A 79 33.21 -11.77 -4.42
CA MET A 79 31.81 -12.17 -4.59
C MET A 79 31.08 -12.06 -3.25
N GLU A 80 30.14 -11.14 -3.16
CA GLU A 80 28.83 -11.45 -2.60
C GLU A 80 27.79 -11.26 -3.71
N MET A 81 27.44 -12.35 -4.39
CA MET A 81 26.10 -12.47 -4.97
C MET A 81 25.15 -12.76 -3.80
N GLY A 82 24.81 -11.69 -3.08
CA GLY A 82 23.93 -11.70 -1.93
C GLY A 82 22.99 -10.51 -2.03
N VAL A 83 21.70 -10.84 -2.16
CA VAL A 83 20.49 -10.06 -1.92
C VAL A 83 20.69 -8.62 -1.40
N ARG A 84 19.98 -7.68 -2.04
CA ARG A 84 19.68 -6.33 -1.55
C ARG A 84 19.46 -6.30 -0.04
N GLU A 85 20.49 -5.91 0.71
CA GLU A 85 20.36 -5.61 2.13
C GLU A 85 20.71 -4.15 2.37
N GLN A 86 19.78 -3.48 3.05
CA GLN A 86 19.82 -2.07 3.35
C GLN A 86 20.91 -1.79 4.38
N VAL A 87 21.77 -0.81 4.12
CA VAL A 87 22.61 -0.20 5.15
C VAL A 87 22.29 1.29 5.20
N GLU A 88 21.68 1.73 6.30
CA GLU A 88 21.50 3.14 6.64
C GLU A 88 22.87 3.83 6.82
N PRO A 89 23.08 5.08 6.39
CA PRO A 89 24.31 5.77 6.70
C PRO A 89 24.22 6.47 8.06
N ALA A 90 25.01 5.98 9.01
CA ALA A 90 25.49 6.79 10.12
C ALA A 90 26.26 8.00 9.56
N SER A 91 25.96 9.17 10.11
CA SER A 91 26.51 10.47 9.72
C SER A 91 28.04 10.51 9.74
N TYR A 92 28.66 10.71 8.57
CA TYR A 92 29.99 11.30 8.43
C TYR A 92 29.92 12.53 7.53
N VAL A 93 30.31 13.67 8.09
CA VAL A 93 30.40 14.97 7.43
C VAL A 93 31.78 15.09 6.79
N ALA A 94 31.83 15.29 5.47
CA ALA A 94 32.59 16.33 4.76
C ALA A 94 32.99 15.90 3.34
N GLY A 95 32.38 16.57 2.35
CA GLY A 95 33.09 16.99 1.15
C GLY A 95 32.98 16.11 -0.10
N HIS A 96 32.45 16.75 -1.16
CA HIS A 96 32.65 16.49 -2.60
C HIS A 96 31.64 15.59 -3.31
N GLY A 97 30.87 16.23 -4.20
CA GLY A 97 30.16 15.58 -5.32
C GLY A 97 28.75 15.10 -5.00
N GLY A 98 27.79 16.02 -4.91
CA GLY A 98 26.38 15.66 -4.76
C GLY A 98 25.88 14.85 -5.97
N TYR A 99 25.80 13.53 -5.82
CA TYR A 99 24.90 12.69 -6.61
C TYR A 99 23.48 13.21 -6.36
N SER A 100 22.96 13.97 -7.33
CA SER A 100 21.54 14.29 -7.40
C SER A 100 20.79 12.97 -7.55
N SER A 101 20.28 12.43 -6.44
CA SER A 101 19.21 11.43 -6.45
C SER A 101 18.16 11.92 -7.44
N GLN A 102 18.07 11.26 -8.61
CA GLN A 102 17.04 11.57 -9.58
C GLN A 102 15.71 11.39 -8.86
N LYS A 103 15.03 12.49 -8.59
CA LYS A 103 13.70 12.46 -7.97
C LYS A 103 12.79 11.66 -8.90
N LEU A 104 12.56 10.37 -8.60
CA LEU A 104 11.47 9.60 -9.18
C LEU A 104 10.16 10.24 -8.70
N HIS A 105 9.74 11.26 -9.44
CA HIS A 105 8.49 11.97 -9.27
C HIS A 105 7.88 12.21 -10.65
N TYR A 106 6.59 11.97 -10.75
CA TYR A 106 5.80 12.16 -11.94
C TYR A 106 4.65 13.09 -11.60
N GLU A 107 4.50 14.17 -12.37
CA GLU A 107 3.38 15.09 -12.28
C GLU A 107 2.74 15.27 -13.66
N TYR A 108 1.43 15.13 -13.71
CA TYR A 108 0.61 15.40 -14.89
C TYR A 108 -0.65 16.15 -14.47
N LYS A 109 -0.96 17.22 -15.21
CA LYS A 109 -2.21 17.99 -15.07
C LYS A 109 -2.90 18.08 -16.42
N SER A 110 -4.19 17.79 -16.45
CA SER A 110 -5.00 17.93 -17.66
C SER A 110 -5.19 19.41 -18.03
N LYS A 111 -5.26 19.70 -19.32
CA LYS A 111 -5.59 21.04 -19.84
C LYS A 111 -7.03 21.45 -19.53
N LYS A 112 -7.96 20.49 -19.47
CA LYS A 112 -9.36 20.76 -19.15
C LYS A 112 -9.49 21.07 -17.66
N MET A 113 -10.11 22.20 -17.35
CA MET A 113 -10.38 22.64 -15.97
C MET A 113 -11.89 22.63 -15.72
N ILE A 114 -12.29 22.29 -14.50
CA ILE A 114 -13.65 22.45 -14.00
C ILE A 114 -13.57 23.39 -12.80
N GLY A 115 -14.06 24.62 -12.97
CA GLY A 115 -13.77 25.70 -12.02
C GLY A 115 -12.27 25.97 -11.97
N ASN A 116 -11.71 26.00 -10.75
CA ASN A 116 -10.29 26.28 -10.52
C ASN A 116 -9.43 25.00 -10.37
N LEU A 117 -10.00 23.82 -10.63
CA LEU A 117 -9.31 22.54 -10.50
C LEU A 117 -9.11 21.87 -11.87
N PRO A 118 -7.95 21.23 -12.12
CA PRO A 118 -7.78 20.39 -13.31
C PRO A 118 -8.73 19.18 -13.25
N LEU A 119 -9.21 18.74 -14.40
CA LEU A 119 -10.03 17.54 -14.49
C LEU A 119 -9.28 16.31 -13.98
N ILE A 120 -8.02 16.15 -14.38
CA ILE A 120 -7.13 15.06 -13.96
C ILE A 120 -5.84 15.66 -13.43
N HIS A 121 -5.42 15.23 -12.24
CA HIS A 121 -4.11 15.54 -11.68
C HIS A 121 -3.48 14.26 -11.13
N ILE A 122 -2.37 13.84 -11.73
CA ILE A 122 -1.58 12.70 -11.30
C ILE A 122 -0.29 13.25 -10.70
N HIS A 123 0.01 12.94 -9.45
CA HIS A 123 1.23 13.41 -8.80
C HIS A 123 1.73 12.37 -7.79
N PHE A 124 2.73 11.58 -8.18
CA PHE A 124 3.29 10.51 -7.35
C PHE A 124 4.81 10.45 -7.45
N GLY A 125 5.46 9.91 -6.43
CA GLY A 125 6.92 9.76 -6.39
C GLY A 125 7.42 9.27 -5.04
N LEU A 126 8.73 9.10 -4.90
CA LEU A 126 9.39 8.78 -3.62
C LEU A 126 9.42 10.03 -2.71
N GLY A 127 8.26 10.40 -2.16
CA GLY A 127 8.07 11.59 -1.30
C GLY A 127 6.58 11.92 -1.05
N LEU A 128 6.28 12.96 -0.26
CA LEU A 128 4.90 13.37 0.02
C LEU A 128 4.37 14.34 -1.06
N TYR A 129 3.94 13.78 -2.19
CA TYR A 129 3.40 14.55 -3.32
C TYR A 129 1.88 14.64 -3.26
N ARG A 130 1.34 15.83 -3.55
CA ARG A 130 -0.09 16.13 -3.47
C ARG A 130 -0.71 16.34 -4.84
N ALA A 131 -1.70 15.51 -5.18
CA ALA A 131 -2.56 15.64 -6.34
C ALA A 131 -3.87 16.32 -5.93
N LYS A 132 -4.27 17.36 -6.68
CA LYS A 132 -5.53 18.11 -6.52
C LYS A 132 -6.24 18.23 -7.86
N GLY A 133 -7.44 17.69 -7.97
CA GLY A 133 -8.22 17.74 -9.21
C GLY A 133 -9.62 17.16 -9.03
N VAL A 134 -10.42 17.12 -10.09
CA VAL A 134 -11.70 16.38 -10.03
C VAL A 134 -11.40 14.89 -9.91
N ILE A 135 -10.46 14.39 -10.71
CA ILE A 135 -9.84 13.07 -10.58
C ILE A 135 -8.39 13.29 -10.13
N ALA A 136 -8.06 12.84 -8.91
CA ALA A 136 -6.73 12.99 -8.32
C ALA A 136 -6.10 11.61 -8.07
N ILE A 137 -4.88 11.39 -8.54
CA ILE A 137 -4.11 10.15 -8.33
C ILE A 137 -2.74 10.52 -7.78
N GLY A 138 -2.37 10.02 -6.60
CA GLY A 138 -1.08 10.38 -6.01
C GLY A 138 -0.86 9.83 -4.63
N ASN A 139 0.26 10.19 -4.00
CA ASN A 139 0.51 9.75 -2.62
C ASN A 139 -0.48 10.39 -1.65
N ILE A 140 -0.74 11.68 -1.85
CA ILE A 140 -1.80 12.45 -1.19
C ILE A 140 -2.76 12.95 -2.28
N ALA A 141 -3.96 12.40 -2.36
CA ALA A 141 -4.94 12.75 -3.39
C ALA A 141 -6.13 13.50 -2.80
N GLU A 142 -6.52 14.62 -3.42
CA GLU A 142 -7.67 15.43 -3.03
C GLU A 142 -8.54 15.72 -4.26
N GLY A 143 -9.80 15.27 -4.24
CA GLY A 143 -10.67 15.45 -5.40
C GLY A 143 -12.09 14.90 -5.25
N ALA A 144 -12.88 14.97 -6.31
CA ALA A 144 -14.17 14.28 -6.34
C ALA A 144 -13.98 12.77 -6.37
N LEU A 145 -13.05 12.29 -7.21
CA LEU A 145 -12.51 10.93 -7.23
C LEU A 145 -11.03 11.02 -6.84
N ALA A 146 -10.64 10.39 -5.75
CA ALA A 146 -9.27 10.47 -5.23
C ALA A 146 -8.69 9.06 -5.03
N VAL A 147 -7.51 8.79 -5.60
CA VAL A 147 -6.81 7.50 -5.45
C VAL A 147 -5.41 7.76 -4.88
N GLY A 148 -5.10 7.19 -3.72
CA GLY A 148 -3.79 7.40 -3.11
C GLY A 148 -3.54 6.66 -1.80
N PHE A 149 -2.36 6.88 -1.21
CA PHE A 149 -2.11 6.39 0.16
C PHE A 149 -2.98 7.14 1.16
N LEU A 150 -2.99 8.47 1.06
CA LEU A 150 -3.91 9.36 1.74
C LEU A 150 -4.87 9.95 0.70
N ALA A 151 -6.17 9.64 0.81
CA ALA A 151 -7.17 10.10 -0.14
C ALA A 151 -8.28 10.90 0.57
N VAL A 152 -8.57 12.10 0.08
CA VAL A 152 -9.64 12.95 0.60
C VAL A 152 -10.57 13.35 -0.53
N GLY A 153 -11.89 13.17 -0.37
CA GLY A 153 -12.77 13.49 -1.49
C GLY A 153 -14.23 13.06 -1.39
N GLY A 154 -14.91 13.07 -2.54
CA GLY A 154 -16.25 12.48 -2.67
C GLY A 154 -16.17 10.95 -2.61
N LEU A 155 -15.38 10.35 -3.49
CA LEU A 155 -15.14 8.91 -3.62
C LEU A 155 -13.64 8.60 -3.46
N PRO A 156 -13.07 8.69 -2.24
CA PRO A 156 -11.66 8.37 -2.00
C PRO A 156 -11.41 6.85 -1.90
N ILE A 157 -10.37 6.38 -2.58
CA ILE A 157 -9.85 5.01 -2.56
C ILE A 157 -8.39 5.05 -2.12
N GLY A 158 -8.05 4.37 -1.02
CA GLY A 158 -6.68 4.44 -0.52
C GLY A 158 -6.37 3.56 0.68
N LEU A 159 -5.20 3.76 1.28
CA LEU A 159 -4.87 3.12 2.56
C LEU A 159 -5.61 3.82 3.71
N ILE A 160 -5.61 5.15 3.68
CA ILE A 160 -6.36 6.02 4.59
C ILE A 160 -7.22 6.96 3.75
N SER A 161 -8.54 6.90 3.95
CA SER A 161 -9.51 7.67 3.16
C SER A 161 -10.45 8.47 4.04
N VAL A 162 -10.70 9.74 3.67
CA VAL A 162 -11.71 10.62 4.29
C VAL A 162 -12.65 11.16 3.21
N GLY A 163 -13.94 10.86 3.27
CA GLY A 163 -14.85 11.34 2.24
C GLY A 163 -16.33 11.05 2.42
N LEU A 164 -17.11 11.31 1.37
CA LEU A 164 -18.54 10.99 1.36
C LEU A 164 -18.76 9.47 1.27
N PHE A 165 -18.03 8.83 0.35
CA PHE A 165 -18.04 7.39 0.07
C PHE A 165 -16.60 6.85 0.13
N ALA A 166 -16.11 6.53 1.34
CA ALA A 166 -14.72 6.17 1.57
C ALA A 166 -14.47 4.66 1.44
N PHE A 167 -13.44 4.28 0.66
CA PHE A 167 -12.93 2.91 0.54
C PHE A 167 -11.46 2.88 0.97
N ALA A 168 -11.14 2.23 2.08
CA ALA A 168 -9.76 2.16 2.58
C ALA A 168 -9.52 1.08 3.63
N VAL A 169 -8.27 0.88 4.04
CA VAL A 169 -8.00 0.12 5.28
C VAL A 169 -8.48 0.91 6.49
N LEU A 170 -8.17 2.21 6.55
CA LEU A 170 -8.74 3.18 7.50
C LEU A 170 -9.68 4.13 6.75
N ALA A 171 -10.99 3.94 6.92
CA ALA A 171 -12.00 4.71 6.21
C ALA A 171 -12.81 5.60 7.17
N VAL A 172 -12.91 6.89 6.86
CA VAL A 172 -13.78 7.85 7.56
C VAL A 172 -14.74 8.49 6.55
N GLY A 173 -16.04 8.44 6.79
CA GLY A 173 -16.99 9.06 5.86
C GLY A 173 -18.46 8.96 6.23
N ILE A 174 -19.35 9.44 5.36
CA ILE A 174 -20.79 9.19 5.53
C ILE A 174 -21.05 7.71 5.26
N LEU A 175 -20.63 7.21 4.10
CA LEU A 175 -20.47 5.78 3.82
C LEU A 175 -18.99 5.44 3.92
N ALA A 176 -18.62 4.50 4.80
CA ALA A 176 -17.23 4.08 4.98
C ALA A 176 -17.10 2.55 4.92
N PHE A 177 -16.24 2.07 4.01
CA PHE A 177 -15.95 0.66 3.78
C PHE A 177 -14.46 0.41 3.99
N GLY A 178 -14.11 -0.45 4.94
CA GLY A 178 -12.72 -0.71 5.24
C GLY A 178 -12.44 -1.73 6.32
N SER A 179 -11.17 -1.97 6.65
CA SER A 179 -10.85 -2.82 7.81
C SER A 179 -11.26 -2.13 9.12
N PHE A 180 -10.97 -0.83 9.22
CA PHE A 180 -11.43 0.05 10.28
C PHE A 180 -12.27 1.17 9.66
N ALA A 181 -13.55 1.23 10.00
CA ALA A 181 -14.50 2.14 9.36
C ALA A 181 -15.21 3.02 10.39
N PHE A 182 -15.26 4.34 10.14
CA PHE A 182 -15.91 5.34 10.99
C PHE A 182 -16.88 6.19 10.16
N GLY A 183 -18.13 6.32 10.58
CA GLY A 183 -19.10 7.04 9.75
C GLY A 183 -20.56 6.98 10.14
N VAL A 184 -21.44 7.32 9.20
CA VAL A 184 -22.90 7.18 9.39
C VAL A 184 -23.33 5.75 9.08
N ILE A 185 -22.96 5.24 7.91
CA ILE A 185 -23.14 3.85 7.50
C ILE A 185 -21.75 3.28 7.26
N THR A 186 -21.42 2.21 7.97
CA THR A 186 -20.08 1.64 7.99
C THR A 186 -20.10 0.14 7.82
N ALA A 187 -19.13 -0.39 7.10
CA ALA A 187 -18.87 -1.82 7.03
C ALA A 187 -17.36 -2.08 7.12
N GLY A 188 -16.97 -2.99 8.03
CA GLY A 188 -15.56 -3.33 8.22
C GLY A 188 -15.28 -4.40 9.25
N ALA A 189 -14.01 -4.77 9.46
CA ALA A 189 -13.67 -5.71 10.53
C ALA A 189 -13.97 -5.09 11.91
N VAL A 190 -13.55 -3.84 12.09
CA VAL A 190 -13.92 -2.98 13.21
C VAL A 190 -14.66 -1.78 12.65
N SER A 191 -15.91 -1.58 13.06
CA SER A 191 -16.72 -0.47 12.55
C SER A 191 -17.45 0.28 13.65
N VAL A 192 -17.49 1.60 13.50
CA VAL A 192 -18.17 2.54 14.40
C VAL A 192 -19.02 3.48 13.57
N GLY A 193 -20.34 3.45 13.77
CA GLY A 193 -21.22 4.39 13.09
C GLY A 193 -22.64 4.40 13.61
N ILE A 194 -23.53 5.16 12.97
CA ILE A 194 -24.96 5.06 13.32
C ILE A 194 -25.46 3.67 12.91
N PHE A 195 -25.10 3.25 11.69
CA PHE A 195 -25.27 1.91 11.14
C PHE A 195 -23.89 1.30 10.97
N SER A 196 -23.67 0.21 11.68
CA SER A 196 -22.37 -0.43 11.71
C SER A 196 -22.55 -1.92 11.43
N MET A 197 -21.77 -2.41 10.48
CA MET A 197 -21.67 -3.82 10.16
C MET A 197 -20.21 -4.25 10.28
N GLY A 198 -19.92 -5.36 10.96
CA GLY A 198 -18.54 -5.83 11.08
C GLY A 198 -18.33 -7.02 12.00
N ALA A 199 -17.08 -7.43 12.21
CA ALA A 199 -16.80 -8.44 13.23
C ALA A 199 -16.96 -7.83 14.63
N LEU A 200 -16.40 -6.64 14.84
CA LEU A 200 -16.61 -5.78 16.00
C LEU A 200 -17.40 -4.54 15.56
N SER A 201 -18.64 -4.42 16.00
CA SER A 201 -19.57 -3.39 15.54
C SER A 201 -20.10 -2.54 16.70
N PHE A 202 -20.03 -1.21 16.54
CA PHE A 202 -20.52 -0.24 17.51
C PHE A 202 -21.42 0.81 16.84
N GLY A 203 -22.63 1.01 17.36
CA GLY A 203 -23.52 2.01 16.76
C GLY A 203 -24.88 2.18 17.40
N GLN A 204 -25.79 2.86 16.70
CA GLN A 204 -27.22 2.85 17.05
C GLN A 204 -27.84 1.51 16.65
N PHE A 205 -27.52 1.08 15.43
CA PHE A 205 -27.87 -0.21 14.85
C PHE A 205 -26.57 -0.93 14.49
N ALA A 206 -26.28 -2.02 15.20
CA ALA A 206 -25.01 -2.74 15.11
C ALA A 206 -25.25 -4.20 14.70
N PHE A 207 -24.51 -4.67 13.69
CA PHE A 207 -24.61 -6.01 13.14
C PHE A 207 -23.22 -6.63 13.05
N GLY A 208 -22.98 -7.73 13.76
CA GLY A 208 -21.64 -8.31 13.79
C GLY A 208 -21.45 -9.47 14.75
N ALA A 209 -20.31 -10.15 14.70
CA ALA A 209 -20.01 -11.23 15.65
C ALA A 209 -20.10 -10.73 17.11
N TYR A 210 -19.47 -9.58 17.39
CA TYR A 210 -19.70 -8.79 18.59
C TYR A 210 -20.36 -7.47 18.19
N ALA A 211 -21.59 -7.25 18.65
CA ALA A 211 -22.38 -6.08 18.32
C ALA A 211 -22.80 -5.31 19.58
N ARG A 212 -22.45 -4.02 19.65
CA ARG A 212 -22.94 -3.09 20.67
C ARG A 212 -23.75 -1.98 20.01
N GLY A 213 -25.07 -2.15 20.02
CA GLY A 213 -26.04 -1.24 19.43
C GLY A 213 -26.84 -0.51 20.50
N ALA A 214 -26.97 0.81 20.43
CA ALA A 214 -27.80 1.54 21.39
C ALA A 214 -29.30 1.16 21.27
N GLN A 215 -29.79 0.99 20.05
CA GLN A 215 -31.17 0.62 19.77
C GLN A 215 -31.30 -0.86 19.42
N VAL A 216 -30.53 -1.32 18.44
CA VAL A 216 -30.58 -2.71 17.94
C VAL A 216 -29.16 -3.25 17.82
N ALA A 217 -28.93 -4.43 18.37
CA ALA A 217 -27.69 -5.19 18.21
C ALA A 217 -28.01 -6.61 17.75
N VAL A 218 -27.35 -7.08 16.68
CA VAL A 218 -27.52 -8.44 16.15
C VAL A 218 -26.16 -9.10 15.99
N GLY A 219 -25.97 -10.31 16.53
CA GLY A 219 -24.67 -10.97 16.53
C GLY A 219 -24.57 -12.31 17.24
N ASP A 220 -23.36 -12.84 17.40
CA ASP A 220 -23.13 -13.96 18.32
C ASP A 220 -23.23 -13.48 19.78
N VAL A 221 -22.55 -12.37 20.05
CA VAL A 221 -22.66 -11.61 21.30
C VAL A 221 -23.28 -10.24 20.98
N ALA A 222 -24.52 -10.02 21.41
CA ALA A 222 -25.27 -8.80 21.15
C ALA A 222 -25.54 -8.02 22.45
N ARG A 223 -25.31 -6.71 22.44
CA ARG A 223 -25.60 -5.81 23.57
C ARG A 223 -26.32 -4.55 23.10
N GLY A 224 -27.53 -4.28 23.61
CA GLY A 224 -28.33 -3.12 23.21
C GLY A 224 -29.70 -3.07 23.84
N ASN A 225 -30.52 -2.05 23.52
CA ASN A 225 -31.91 -2.02 24.00
C ASN A 225 -32.68 -3.27 23.50
N ILE A 226 -32.60 -3.52 22.19
CA ILE A 226 -32.99 -4.77 21.54
C ILE A 226 -31.70 -5.52 21.17
N ALA A 227 -31.49 -6.71 21.74
CA ALA A 227 -30.31 -7.52 21.50
C ALA A 227 -30.71 -8.92 21.00
N LEU A 228 -30.26 -9.27 19.79
CA LEU A 228 -30.53 -10.54 19.13
C LEU A 228 -29.18 -11.28 19.01
N GLY A 229 -28.95 -12.23 19.91
CA GLY A 229 -27.68 -12.94 20.08
C GLY A 229 -27.77 -14.41 19.69
N TYR A 230 -26.71 -15.02 19.16
CA TYR A 230 -26.66 -16.48 19.04
C TYR A 230 -26.27 -17.13 20.38
N SER A 231 -25.14 -16.73 20.96
CA SER A 231 -24.65 -17.25 22.24
C SER A 231 -25.03 -16.39 23.43
N GLN A 232 -25.01 -15.06 23.28
CA GLN A 232 -25.31 -14.12 24.36
C GLN A 232 -26.07 -12.89 23.84
N ALA A 233 -27.11 -12.48 24.56
CA ALA A 233 -27.84 -11.24 24.33
C ALA A 233 -28.05 -10.49 25.65
N LEU A 234 -27.70 -9.20 25.71
CA LEU A 234 -27.86 -8.35 26.89
C LEU A 234 -28.60 -7.06 26.53
N GLY A 235 -29.75 -6.83 27.16
CA GLY A 235 -30.63 -5.72 26.82
C GLY A 235 -31.94 -5.71 27.62
N ASN A 236 -32.82 -4.77 27.30
CA ASN A 236 -34.19 -4.75 27.84
C ASN A 236 -35.07 -5.79 27.13
N TYR A 237 -34.82 -5.97 25.83
CA TYR A 237 -35.48 -6.95 24.98
C TYR A 237 -34.41 -7.84 24.35
N THR A 238 -34.38 -9.12 24.72
CA THR A 238 -33.30 -10.03 24.33
C THR A 238 -33.83 -11.31 23.74
N GLU A 239 -33.16 -11.81 22.71
CA GLU A 239 -33.42 -13.13 22.13
C GLU A 239 -32.10 -13.89 21.95
N VAL A 240 -32.07 -15.18 22.33
CA VAL A 240 -30.87 -16.03 22.23
C VAL A 240 -31.18 -17.29 21.44
N THR A 241 -30.71 -17.35 20.19
CA THR A 241 -31.09 -18.38 19.21
C THR A 241 -30.51 -19.77 19.50
N ASN A 242 -29.41 -19.90 20.25
CA ASN A 242 -28.87 -21.23 20.56
C ASN A 242 -29.76 -22.09 21.50
N ARG A 243 -30.81 -21.50 22.07
CA ARG A 243 -31.76 -22.16 22.99
C ARG A 243 -33.11 -22.42 22.37
N GLN A 244 -33.52 -21.60 21.41
CA GLN A 244 -34.83 -21.66 20.75
C GLN A 244 -34.70 -21.19 19.30
N PRO A 245 -35.54 -21.69 18.36
CA PRO A 245 -35.56 -21.20 16.99
C PRO A 245 -35.73 -19.68 16.94
N PHE A 246 -35.04 -19.03 16.01
CA PHE A 246 -35.09 -17.56 15.87
C PHE A 246 -36.49 -17.11 15.45
N ASP A 247 -37.11 -16.27 16.26
CA ASP A 247 -38.44 -15.71 16.01
C ASP A 247 -38.32 -14.34 15.35
N TYR A 248 -38.16 -14.37 14.03
CA TYR A 248 -38.02 -13.16 13.21
C TYR A 248 -39.27 -12.25 13.29
N GLU A 249 -40.46 -12.79 13.55
CA GLU A 249 -41.70 -12.02 13.69
C GLU A 249 -41.66 -11.20 14.98
N ASN A 250 -41.29 -11.85 16.09
CA ASN A 250 -41.11 -11.18 17.38
C ASN A 250 -39.99 -10.13 17.31
N ALA A 251 -38.85 -10.44 16.69
CA ALA A 251 -37.78 -9.47 16.49
C ALA A 251 -38.23 -8.24 15.69
N CYS A 252 -38.98 -8.45 14.60
CA CYS A 252 -39.56 -7.34 13.82
C CYS A 252 -40.55 -6.50 14.63
N ARG A 253 -41.41 -7.15 15.44
CA ARG A 253 -42.37 -6.49 16.32
C ARG A 253 -41.67 -5.64 17.38
N LEU A 254 -40.62 -6.17 18.02
CA LEU A 254 -39.84 -5.44 19.02
C LEU A 254 -39.20 -4.18 18.43
N ILE A 255 -38.68 -4.27 17.20
CA ILE A 255 -38.14 -3.11 16.47
C ILE A 255 -39.23 -2.07 16.24
N ASP A 256 -40.43 -2.48 15.78
CA ASP A 256 -41.51 -1.53 15.50
C ASP A 256 -42.02 -0.81 16.76
N GLU A 257 -42.10 -1.52 17.89
CA GLU A 257 -42.57 -1.01 19.17
C GLU A 257 -41.57 -0.09 19.89
N HIS A 258 -40.28 -0.46 19.90
CA HIS A 258 -39.30 0.16 20.80
C HIS A 258 -38.28 1.07 20.09
N VAL A 259 -38.21 1.04 18.76
CA VAL A 259 -37.40 1.99 17.99
C VAL A 259 -38.23 3.23 17.64
N SER A 260 -37.71 4.40 18.00
CA SER A 260 -38.40 5.68 17.81
C SER A 260 -38.86 5.90 16.34
N PRO A 261 -40.05 6.47 16.10
CA PRO A 261 -40.57 6.75 14.76
C PRO A 261 -39.66 7.59 13.87
N TYR A 262 -38.80 8.45 14.44
CA TYR A 262 -37.82 9.23 13.69
C TYR A 262 -36.83 8.38 12.88
N TRP A 263 -36.70 7.09 13.21
CA TRP A 263 -35.85 6.13 12.49
C TRP A 263 -36.63 5.32 11.43
N GLY A 264 -37.76 5.81 10.93
CA GLY A 264 -38.69 5.04 10.06
C GLY A 264 -38.03 4.30 8.88
N PHE A 265 -37.19 4.96 8.09
CA PHE A 265 -36.44 4.32 6.99
C PHE A 265 -35.56 3.16 7.50
N PHE A 266 -34.89 3.40 8.63
CA PHE A 266 -33.93 2.48 9.20
C PHE A 266 -34.57 1.32 9.97
N LYS A 267 -35.78 1.51 10.53
CA LYS A 267 -36.60 0.42 11.06
C LYS A 267 -36.89 -0.61 9.97
N THR A 268 -37.34 -0.16 8.80
CA THR A 268 -37.62 -1.03 7.66
C THR A 268 -36.36 -1.77 7.21
N TRP A 269 -35.23 -1.05 7.11
CA TRP A 269 -33.95 -1.67 6.75
C TRP A 269 -33.49 -2.71 7.77
N ALA A 270 -33.53 -2.40 9.07
CA ALA A 270 -33.15 -3.32 10.13
C ALA A 270 -34.00 -4.60 10.13
N LYS A 271 -35.33 -4.47 9.94
CA LYS A 271 -36.23 -5.63 9.79
C LYS A 271 -35.87 -6.49 8.59
N ASN A 272 -35.48 -5.89 7.46
CA ASN A 272 -35.01 -6.64 6.29
C ASN A 272 -33.69 -7.37 6.56
N MET A 273 -32.77 -6.76 7.31
CA MET A 273 -31.52 -7.43 7.72
C MET A 273 -31.78 -8.60 8.64
N VAL A 274 -32.69 -8.44 9.61
CA VAL A 274 -33.10 -9.52 10.52
C VAL A 274 -33.72 -10.70 9.76
N LYS A 275 -34.49 -10.45 8.69
CA LYS A 275 -35.04 -11.51 7.83
C LYS A 275 -34.00 -12.25 6.98
N LEU A 276 -32.83 -11.64 6.75
CA LEU A 276 -31.72 -12.26 6.03
C LEU A 276 -30.82 -13.10 6.94
N PHE A 277 -30.99 -12.94 8.26
CA PHE A 277 -30.26 -13.65 9.30
C PHE A 277 -30.99 -14.96 9.65
#